data_AF-A0A9E1XLF1-F1
#
_entry.id   AF-A0A9E1XLF1-F1
#
_cell.length_a   1.000
_cell.length_b   1.000
_cell.length_c   1.000
_cell.angle_alpha   90.00
_cell.angle_beta   90.00
_cell.angle_gamma   90.00
#
_symmetry.space_group_name_H-M   'P 1'
#
loop_
_entity.id
_entity.type
_entity.pdbx_description
1 polymer ?
#
loop_
_entity_poly.entity_id
_entity_poly.type
_entity_poly.pdbx_seq_one_letter_code
_entity_poly.pdbx_strand_id
1 'polypeptide(L)'
;AFQEAPARIRLLFSKPSAVLDLDYLDCLREAYEALHWLGRHIGFVTEEQLLAGPVRCNLLVIPAARHASPGVREAIDQLAKGGTKVIRVGAGTLSLTPTGRPWPNNAQPGQPVAKRLPAAEWSRLVDRACGVDEWRAVGPDGTTSHPVEFRTVRVREQLFGYLIGLGRERTTIRLFRGNRPARWTKLRTHAQGRGEIVVEPYDVHLLDLD
;
A
#
# COMPACT_ATOMS: atom_id res chain seq x y z
N ALA A 1 3.69 -18.90 -1.35
CA ALA A 1 4.68 -17.83 -1.66
C ALA A 1 4.05 -16.44 -1.76
N PHE A 2 3.48 -16.01 -2.89
CA PHE A 2 2.95 -14.64 -3.02
C PHE A 2 1.84 -14.30 -2.00
N GLN A 3 0.92 -15.22 -1.74
CA GLN A 3 -0.17 -15.04 -0.76
C GLN A 3 0.29 -15.00 0.69
N GLU A 4 1.45 -15.58 1.01
CA GLU A 4 2.00 -15.67 2.37
C GLU A 4 2.93 -14.49 2.69
N ALA A 5 3.24 -13.66 1.69
CA ALA A 5 4.10 -12.50 1.87
C ALA A 5 3.45 -11.52 2.88
N PRO A 6 4.18 -11.08 3.93
CA PRO A 6 3.58 -10.26 4.96
C PRO A 6 3.17 -8.89 4.42
N ALA A 7 1.97 -8.44 4.78
CA ALA A 7 1.49 -7.09 4.50
C ALA A 7 2.33 -6.06 5.27
N ARG A 8 3.26 -5.39 4.56
CA ARG A 8 4.10 -4.31 5.13
C ARG A 8 3.32 -3.01 5.34
N ILE A 9 2.23 -2.85 4.59
CA ILE A 9 1.36 -1.68 4.65
C ILE A 9 -0.02 -2.11 5.12
N ARG A 10 -0.57 -1.39 6.11
CA ARG A 10 -1.93 -1.60 6.61
C ARG A 10 -2.75 -0.33 6.46
N LEU A 11 -3.99 -0.45 5.98
CA LEU A 11 -4.99 0.62 6.06
C LEU A 11 -5.91 0.36 7.25
N LEU A 12 -6.14 1.39 8.08
CA LEU A 12 -7.13 1.30 9.15
C LEU A 12 -8.54 1.25 8.55
N PHE A 13 -9.24 0.15 8.80
CA PHE A 13 -10.68 0.05 8.65
C PHE A 13 -11.39 0.44 9.95
N SER A 14 -12.00 1.62 9.97
CA SER A 14 -12.77 2.13 11.10
C SER A 14 -14.26 1.93 10.84
N LYS A 15 -14.86 0.97 11.56
CA LYS A 15 -16.32 0.77 11.52
C LYS A 15 -17.12 2.02 11.91
N PRO A 16 -16.81 2.75 13.00
CA PRO A 16 -17.58 3.95 13.34
C PRO A 16 -17.49 5.02 12.24
N SER A 17 -16.32 5.21 11.61
CA SER A 17 -16.19 6.17 10.49
C SER A 17 -16.91 5.69 9.23
N ALA A 18 -16.91 4.38 8.94
CA ALA A 18 -17.66 3.81 7.81
C ALA A 18 -19.18 4.01 7.92
N VAL A 19 -19.71 4.12 9.14
CA VAL A 19 -21.13 4.37 9.37
C VAL A 19 -21.46 5.86 9.40
N LEU A 20 -20.58 6.69 9.97
CA LEU A 20 -20.90 8.08 10.34
C LEU A 20 -20.32 9.13 9.40
N ASP A 21 -19.31 8.79 8.58
CA ASP A 21 -18.62 9.75 7.72
C ASP A 21 -18.66 9.29 6.25
N LEU A 22 -19.40 10.05 5.43
CA LEU A 22 -19.56 9.76 4.00
C LEU A 22 -18.22 9.83 3.24
N ASP A 23 -17.26 10.66 3.70
CA ASP A 23 -15.98 10.83 3.02
C ASP A 23 -14.99 9.68 3.28
N TYR A 24 -15.27 8.86 4.30
CA TYR A 24 -14.35 7.85 4.79
C TYR A 24 -14.07 6.78 3.74
N LEU A 25 -15.12 6.18 3.15
CA LEU A 25 -14.95 5.09 2.19
C LEU A 25 -14.29 5.56 0.89
N ASP A 26 -14.58 6.80 0.46
CA ASP A 26 -13.92 7.40 -0.69
C ASP A 26 -12.43 7.64 -0.43
N CYS A 27 -12.08 8.21 0.72
CA CYS A 27 -10.66 8.40 1.08
C CYS A 27 -9.93 7.06 1.26
N LEU A 28 -10.59 6.06 1.84
CA LEU A 28 -10.05 4.70 1.99
C LEU A 28 -9.78 4.06 0.63
N ARG A 29 -10.72 4.17 -0.32
CA ARG A 29 -10.58 3.68 -1.70
C ARG A 29 -9.46 4.40 -2.43
N GLU A 30 -9.42 5.74 -2.40
CA GLU A 30 -8.37 6.55 -3.05
C GLU A 30 -6.97 6.19 -2.49
N ALA A 31 -6.84 6.01 -1.17
CA ALA A 31 -5.58 5.60 -0.54
C ALA A 31 -5.19 4.17 -0.92
N TYR A 32 -6.14 3.23 -0.96
CA TYR A 32 -5.90 1.85 -1.40
C TYR A 32 -5.40 1.82 -2.84
N GLU A 33 -6.09 2.50 -3.76
CA GLU A 33 -5.73 2.57 -5.17
C GLU A 33 -4.33 3.14 -5.35
N ALA A 34 -4.00 4.25 -4.68
CA ALA A 34 -2.68 4.87 -4.78
C ALA A 34 -1.53 3.94 -4.34
N LEU A 35 -1.78 3.07 -3.35
CA LEU A 35 -0.79 2.12 -2.84
C LEU A 35 -0.72 0.85 -3.70
N HIS A 36 -1.84 0.41 -4.27
CA HIS A 36 -1.98 -0.88 -4.96
C HIS A 36 -0.95 -1.07 -6.09
N TRP A 37 -0.65 0.01 -6.81
CA TRP A 37 0.26 0.08 -7.95
C TRP A 37 1.74 0.24 -7.60
N LEU A 38 2.10 0.15 -6.32
CA LEU A 38 3.49 0.31 -5.85
C LEU A 38 4.22 -1.02 -5.60
N GLY A 39 3.61 -2.16 -5.94
CA GLY A 39 4.26 -3.48 -5.81
C GLY A 39 4.25 -4.08 -4.41
N ARG A 40 3.71 -3.35 -3.43
CA ARG A 40 3.72 -3.76 -2.02
C ARG A 40 2.49 -4.56 -1.65
N HIS A 41 2.67 -5.55 -0.78
CA HIS A 41 1.54 -6.24 -0.17
C HIS A 41 0.83 -5.30 0.82
N ILE A 42 -0.45 -5.04 0.54
CA ILE A 42 -1.32 -4.16 1.31
C ILE A 42 -2.34 -5.04 2.03
N GLY A 43 -2.61 -4.70 3.29
CA GLY A 43 -3.70 -5.32 4.04
C GLY A 43 -4.53 -4.28 4.76
N PHE A 44 -5.60 -4.74 5.38
CA PHE A 44 -6.39 -3.92 6.30
C PHE A 44 -6.08 -4.32 7.74
N VAL A 45 -6.36 -3.40 8.65
CA VAL A 45 -6.40 -3.64 10.09
C VAL A 45 -7.66 -2.96 10.63
N THR A 46 -8.43 -3.66 11.45
CA THR A 46 -9.61 -3.06 12.11
C THR A 46 -9.24 -2.46 13.46
N GLU A 47 -10.12 -1.62 14.02
CA GLU A 47 -9.96 -1.10 15.38
C GLU A 47 -9.87 -2.23 16.42
N GLU A 48 -10.69 -3.27 16.28
CA GLU A 48 -10.67 -4.44 17.16
C GLU A 48 -9.33 -5.18 17.10
N GLN A 49 -8.73 -5.30 15.91
CA GLN A 49 -7.41 -5.91 15.74
C GLN A 49 -6.29 -5.07 16.37
N LEU A 50 -6.37 -3.73 16.29
CA LEU A 50 -5.43 -2.84 16.99
C LEU A 50 -5.52 -2.97 18.51
N LEU A 51 -6.75 -3.09 19.03
CA LEU A 51 -7.01 -3.20 20.47
C LEU A 51 -6.67 -4.59 21.03
N ALA A 52 -6.80 -5.64 20.21
CA ALA A 52 -6.51 -7.01 20.62
C ALA A 52 -5.00 -7.29 20.81
N GLY A 53 -4.12 -6.48 20.21
CA GLY A 53 -2.68 -6.66 20.37
C GLY A 53 -1.84 -6.03 19.26
N PRO A 54 -0.52 -6.25 19.29
CA PRO A 54 0.41 -5.61 18.37
C PRO A 54 0.20 -6.05 16.93
N VAL A 55 -0.08 -5.07 16.06
CA VAL A 55 -0.21 -5.27 14.61
C VAL A 55 1.14 -5.04 13.94
N ARG A 56 1.66 -6.05 13.26
CA ARG A 56 2.94 -5.94 12.54
C ARG A 56 2.74 -5.27 11.19
N CYS A 57 3.28 -4.07 11.04
CA CYS A 57 3.43 -3.38 9.76
C CYS A 57 4.53 -2.32 9.84
N ASN A 58 5.07 -1.97 8.67
CA ASN A 58 6.04 -0.88 8.53
C ASN A 58 5.34 0.48 8.37
N LEU A 59 4.17 0.48 7.72
CA LEU A 59 3.36 1.66 7.47
C LEU A 59 1.90 1.39 7.83
N LEU A 60 1.35 2.21 8.72
CA LEU A 60 -0.09 2.32 8.98
C LEU A 60 -0.62 3.60 8.31
N VAL A 61 -1.60 3.43 7.44
CA VAL A 61 -2.31 4.50 6.74
C VAL A 61 -3.70 4.63 7.34
N ILE A 62 -4.06 5.85 7.75
CA ILE A 62 -5.33 6.14 8.41
C ILE A 62 -6.09 7.14 7.53
N PRO A 63 -6.95 6.66 6.61
CA PRO A 63 -7.66 7.52 5.67
C PRO A 63 -8.97 8.03 6.26
N ALA A 64 -9.07 9.34 6.48
CA ALA A 64 -10.28 10.05 6.93
C ALA A 64 -11.08 9.38 8.06
N ALA A 65 -10.44 8.55 8.89
CA ALA A 65 -11.09 7.82 9.97
C ALA A 65 -11.41 8.77 11.13
N ARG A 66 -12.41 9.63 10.96
CA ARG A 66 -12.71 10.73 11.89
C ARG A 66 -13.16 10.24 13.25
N HIS A 67 -13.94 9.16 13.29
CA HIS A 67 -14.44 8.51 14.50
C HIS A 67 -13.58 7.28 14.82
N ALA A 68 -13.19 7.12 16.08
CA ALA A 68 -12.45 5.95 16.54
C ALA A 68 -12.97 5.47 17.90
N SER A 69 -12.84 4.17 18.18
CA SER A 69 -13.17 3.59 19.48
C SER A 69 -12.18 4.00 20.58
N PRO A 70 -12.58 3.98 21.86
CA PRO A 70 -11.66 4.17 22.99
C PRO A 70 -10.46 3.24 22.90
N GLY A 71 -9.25 3.74 23.21
CA GLY A 71 -8.00 2.97 23.16
C GLY A 71 -7.32 2.93 21.80
N VAL A 72 -8.02 3.25 20.70
CA VAL A 72 -7.45 3.15 19.34
C VAL A 72 -6.31 4.15 19.13
N ARG A 73 -6.45 5.38 19.63
CA ARG A 73 -5.39 6.41 19.55
C ARG A 73 -4.15 5.97 20.31
N GLU A 74 -4.33 5.39 21.48
CA GLU A 74 -3.27 4.87 22.33
C GLU A 74 -2.58 3.68 21.65
N ALA A 75 -3.34 2.73 21.08
CA ALA A 75 -2.77 1.60 20.35
C ALA A 75 -1.95 2.05 19.12
N ILE A 76 -2.43 3.04 18.37
CA ILE A 76 -1.70 3.61 17.22
C ILE A 76 -0.43 4.33 17.69
N ASP A 77 -0.48 5.07 18.79
CA ASP A 77 0.70 5.72 19.37
C ASP A 77 1.76 4.69 19.82
N GLN A 78 1.34 3.57 20.42
CA GLN A 78 2.25 2.48 20.77
C GLN A 78 2.88 1.82 19.53
N LEU A 79 2.12 1.63 18.44
CA LEU A 79 2.68 1.17 17.17
C LEU A 79 3.73 2.15 16.62
N ALA A 80 3.45 3.45 16.68
CA ALA A 80 4.38 4.47 16.25
C ALA A 80 5.69 4.44 17.06
N LYS A 81 5.58 4.31 18.39
CA LYS A 81 6.72 4.14 19.30
C LYS A 81 7.51 2.84 19.05
N GLY A 82 6.83 1.79 18.58
CA GLY A 82 7.44 0.53 18.15
C GLY A 82 8.13 0.59 16.79
N GLY A 83 8.16 1.74 16.12
CA GLY A 83 8.86 1.95 14.84
C GLY A 83 7.97 1.87 13.59
N THR A 84 6.67 1.60 13.73
CA THR A 84 5.74 1.71 12.60
C THR A 84 5.59 3.17 12.19
N LYS A 85 5.77 3.48 10.91
CA LYS A 85 5.43 4.80 10.39
C LYS A 85 3.90 4.93 10.34
N VAL A 86 3.35 5.99 10.93
CA VAL A 86 1.91 6.25 10.91
C VAL A 86 1.63 7.53 10.13
N ILE A 87 0.72 7.46 9.15
CA ILE A 87 0.24 8.62 8.40
C ILE A 87 -1.28 8.75 8.48
N ARG A 88 -1.77 9.97 8.63
CA ARG A 88 -3.17 10.35 8.64
C ARG A 88 -3.49 11.07 7.34
N VAL A 89 -4.31 10.46 6.49
CA VAL A 89 -4.69 11.00 5.18
C VAL A 89 -6.04 11.68 5.31
N GLY A 90 -6.16 12.92 4.84
CA GLY A 90 -7.40 13.68 4.92
C GLY A 90 -7.60 14.40 6.26
N ALA A 91 -8.69 15.17 6.35
CA ALA A 91 -8.94 16.10 7.44
C ALA A 91 -9.77 15.48 8.58
N GLY A 92 -9.44 15.83 9.81
CA GLY A 92 -10.20 15.40 10.99
C GLY A 92 -9.98 13.94 11.39
N THR A 93 -8.98 13.26 10.83
CA THR A 93 -8.64 11.87 11.14
C THR A 93 -8.38 11.68 12.64
N LEU A 94 -9.03 10.67 13.23
CA LEU A 94 -9.08 10.35 14.65
C LEU A 94 -9.65 11.44 15.55
N SER A 95 -10.29 12.50 15.04
CA SER A 95 -10.65 13.68 15.87
C SER A 95 -11.86 13.48 16.80
N LEU A 96 -12.70 12.47 16.56
CA LEU A 96 -13.96 12.24 17.28
C LEU A 96 -14.03 10.83 17.89
N THR A 97 -14.82 10.72 18.95
CA THR A 97 -15.27 9.45 19.55
C THR A 97 -16.32 8.76 18.66
N PRO A 98 -16.72 7.50 18.94
CA PRO A 98 -17.73 6.81 18.14
C PRO A 98 -19.10 7.48 18.18
N THR A 99 -19.37 8.31 19.19
CA THR A 99 -20.62 9.09 19.33
C THR A 99 -20.52 10.50 18.75
N GLY A 100 -19.42 10.82 18.06
CA GLY A 100 -19.21 12.11 17.39
C GLY A 100 -18.78 13.25 18.31
N ARG A 101 -18.45 12.97 19.56
CA ARG A 101 -17.91 13.98 20.49
C ARG A 101 -16.40 14.13 20.29
N PRO A 102 -15.83 15.35 20.37
CA PRO A 102 -14.39 15.54 20.43
C PRO A 102 -13.78 14.80 21.62
N TRP A 103 -12.53 14.36 21.46
CA TRP A 103 -11.77 13.81 22.57
C TRP A 103 -11.31 14.92 23.54
N PRO A 104 -11.21 14.64 24.86
CA PRO A 104 -10.67 15.60 25.82
C PRO A 104 -9.24 16.06 25.49
N ASN A 105 -8.43 15.14 24.94
CA ASN A 105 -7.10 15.43 24.42
C ASN A 105 -7.15 15.51 22.88
N ASN A 106 -6.62 16.58 22.30
CA ASN A 106 -6.58 16.77 20.85
C ASN A 106 -5.34 16.14 20.17
N ALA A 107 -4.39 15.59 20.93
CA ALA A 107 -3.23 14.90 20.39
C ALA A 107 -3.66 13.71 19.51
N GLN A 108 -3.13 13.68 18.28
CA GLN A 108 -3.43 12.64 17.30
C GLN A 108 -2.11 11.99 16.87
N PRO A 109 -1.97 10.66 16.98
CA PRO A 109 -0.76 9.98 16.57
C PRO A 109 -0.59 10.03 15.05
N GLY A 110 0.67 10.00 14.60
CA GLY A 110 1.01 9.96 13.18
C GLY A 110 1.02 11.30 12.47
N GLN A 111 1.69 11.32 11.33
CA GLN A 111 1.92 12.50 10.51
C GLN A 111 0.70 12.80 9.62
N PRO A 112 0.15 14.02 9.61
CA PRO A 112 -0.91 14.38 8.67
C PRO A 112 -0.34 14.51 7.27
N VAL A 113 -1.10 14.06 6.28
CA VAL A 113 -0.85 14.23 4.85
C VAL A 113 -2.14 14.64 4.14
N ALA A 114 -2.01 15.33 3.01
CA ALA A 114 -3.18 15.74 2.23
C ALA A 114 -4.00 14.53 1.77
N LYS A 115 -5.32 14.72 1.61
CA LYS A 115 -6.23 13.67 1.11
C LYS A 115 -5.78 13.10 -0.22
N ARG A 116 -5.32 13.98 -1.12
CA ARG A 116 -4.82 13.64 -2.44
C ARG A 116 -3.34 13.98 -2.51
N LEU A 117 -2.52 12.95 -2.68
CA LEU A 117 -1.09 13.07 -2.91
C LEU A 117 -0.77 12.60 -4.33
N PRO A 118 0.19 13.23 -5.03
CA PRO A 118 0.73 12.69 -6.25
C PRO A 118 1.30 11.29 -6.04
N ALA A 119 1.21 10.43 -7.05
CA ALA A 119 1.75 9.08 -7.00
C ALA A 119 3.23 9.00 -6.57
N ALA A 120 4.06 9.93 -7.06
CA ALA A 120 5.46 10.02 -6.67
C ALA A 120 5.68 10.32 -5.17
N GLU A 121 4.72 10.98 -4.52
CA GLU A 121 4.77 11.23 -3.07
C GLU A 121 4.35 9.99 -2.27
N TRP A 122 3.32 9.28 -2.72
CA TRP A 122 2.96 7.97 -2.18
C TRP A 122 4.13 6.99 -2.24
N SER A 123 4.78 6.89 -3.41
CA SER A 123 5.97 6.06 -3.61
C SER A 123 7.09 6.42 -2.61
N ARG A 124 7.40 7.72 -2.45
CA ARG A 124 8.40 8.19 -1.47
C ARG A 124 8.02 7.91 0.00
N LEU A 125 6.73 7.98 0.36
CA LEU A 125 6.26 7.64 1.71
C LEU A 125 6.44 6.15 1.98
N VAL A 126 6.04 5.31 1.03
CA VAL A 126 6.18 3.86 1.12
C VAL A 126 7.65 3.46 1.18
N ASP A 127 8.52 4.04 0.36
CA ASP A 127 9.95 3.74 0.35
C ASP A 127 10.63 4.10 1.66
N ARG A 128 10.27 5.25 2.25
CA ARG A 128 10.80 5.65 3.57
C ARG A 128 10.35 4.72 4.69
N ALA A 129 9.13 4.18 4.62
CA ALA A 129 8.59 3.32 5.67
C ALA A 129 9.02 1.85 5.50
N CYS A 130 9.03 1.35 4.27
CA CYS A 130 9.16 -0.08 3.96
C CYS A 130 10.52 -0.45 3.34
N GLY A 131 11.37 0.54 3.05
CA GLY A 131 12.56 0.39 2.22
C GLY A 131 12.25 0.46 0.73
N VAL A 132 13.31 0.54 -0.09
CA VAL A 132 13.24 0.45 -1.55
C VAL A 132 13.25 -1.02 -1.93
N ASP A 133 12.32 -1.44 -2.80
CA ASP A 133 12.38 -2.80 -3.34
C ASP A 133 13.56 -2.96 -4.28
N GLU A 134 14.16 -4.14 -4.21
CA GLU A 134 15.18 -4.55 -5.18
C GLU A 134 14.66 -4.49 -6.61
N TRP A 135 13.35 -4.75 -6.80
CA TRP A 135 12.73 -4.79 -8.10
C TRP A 135 11.47 -3.92 -8.17
N ARG A 136 11.33 -3.14 -9.25
CA ARG A 136 10.21 -2.23 -9.45
C ARG A 136 9.63 -2.35 -10.86
N ALA A 137 8.32 -2.19 -10.93
CA ALA A 137 7.60 -1.96 -12.17
C ALA A 137 7.03 -0.54 -12.17
N VAL A 138 7.22 0.18 -13.26
CA VAL A 138 6.60 1.50 -13.49
C VAL A 138 6.01 1.54 -14.90
N GLY A 139 4.86 2.16 -15.03
CA GLY A 139 4.19 2.38 -16.29
C GLY A 139 4.79 3.55 -17.06
N PRO A 140 4.05 4.04 -18.08
CA PRO A 140 4.47 5.15 -18.92
C PRO A 140 4.75 6.43 -18.13
N ASP A 141 3.98 6.69 -17.07
CA ASP A 141 4.12 7.88 -16.21
C ASP A 141 5.43 7.89 -15.38
N GLY A 142 6.08 6.73 -15.24
CA GLY A 142 7.31 6.55 -14.48
C GLY A 142 7.16 6.60 -12.97
N THR A 143 5.93 6.58 -12.43
CA THR A 143 5.71 6.70 -10.98
C THR A 143 5.08 5.46 -10.36
N THR A 144 4.11 4.84 -11.04
CA THR A 144 3.43 3.63 -10.58
C THR A 144 3.31 2.63 -11.70
N SER A 145 2.96 1.38 -11.40
CA SER A 145 2.69 0.38 -12.44
C SER A 145 1.29 0.46 -13.04
N HIS A 146 0.44 1.43 -12.66
CA HIS A 146 -0.95 1.50 -13.13
C HIS A 146 -1.06 1.43 -14.66
N PRO A 147 -1.96 0.62 -15.24
CA PRO A 147 -2.98 -0.21 -14.59
C PRO A 147 -2.57 -1.69 -14.39
N VAL A 148 -1.27 -1.98 -14.31
CA VAL A 148 -0.74 -3.34 -14.13
C VAL A 148 -0.47 -3.59 -12.65
N GLU A 149 -1.12 -4.58 -12.06
CA GLU A 149 -0.75 -5.04 -10.72
C GLU A 149 0.54 -5.85 -10.82
N PHE A 150 1.46 -5.62 -9.89
CA PHE A 150 2.64 -6.46 -9.74
C PHE A 150 2.92 -6.78 -8.28
N ARG A 151 3.56 -7.92 -8.05
CA ARG A 151 4.21 -8.26 -6.78
C ARG A 151 5.47 -9.05 -7.07
N THR A 152 6.37 -9.04 -6.10
CA THR A 152 7.55 -9.89 -6.10
C THR A 152 7.60 -10.73 -4.83
N VAL A 153 8.20 -11.92 -4.93
CA VAL A 153 8.44 -12.80 -3.80
C VAL A 153 9.76 -13.52 -4.02
N ARG A 154 10.53 -13.67 -2.95
CA ARG A 154 11.75 -14.49 -2.99
C ARG A 154 11.40 -15.91 -2.55
N VAL A 155 11.78 -16.89 -3.36
CA VAL A 155 11.66 -18.32 -3.03
C VAL A 155 13.06 -18.91 -3.10
N ARG A 156 13.61 -19.30 -1.95
CA ARG A 156 15.04 -19.60 -1.77
C ARG A 156 15.88 -18.37 -2.17
N GLU A 157 16.79 -18.50 -3.12
CA GLU A 157 17.63 -17.39 -3.61
C GLU A 157 17.06 -16.71 -4.87
N GLN A 158 16.00 -17.27 -5.47
CA GLN A 158 15.44 -16.75 -6.72
C GLN A 158 14.32 -15.74 -6.45
N LEU A 159 14.32 -14.64 -7.20
CA LEU A 159 13.26 -13.64 -7.15
C LEU A 159 12.23 -13.96 -8.25
N PHE A 160 10.98 -14.11 -7.84
CA PHE A 160 9.86 -14.26 -8.76
C PHE A 160 8.97 -13.04 -8.69
N GLY A 161 8.30 -12.73 -9.80
CA GLY A 161 7.29 -11.68 -9.84
C GLY A 161 6.11 -12.08 -10.70
N TYR A 162 5.00 -11.39 -10.51
CA TYR A 162 3.90 -11.43 -11.47
C TYR A 162 3.55 -10.04 -11.96
N LEU A 163 2.95 -9.99 -13.15
CA LEU A 163 2.26 -8.84 -13.70
C LEU A 163 0.86 -9.27 -14.11
N ILE A 164 -0.15 -8.49 -13.74
CA ILE A 164 -1.55 -8.70 -14.14
C ILE A 164 -2.06 -7.42 -14.77
N GLY A 165 -2.48 -7.49 -16.04
CA GLY A 165 -3.09 -6.36 -16.73
C GLY A 165 -4.51 -6.11 -16.25
N LEU A 166 -4.72 -5.16 -15.33
CA LEU A 166 -6.08 -4.79 -14.86
C LEU A 166 -6.70 -3.64 -15.67
N GLY A 167 -5.94 -3.08 -16.62
CA GLY A 167 -6.41 -2.05 -17.54
C GLY A 167 -7.20 -2.59 -18.72
N ARG A 168 -7.83 -1.67 -19.45
CA ARG A 168 -8.58 -1.97 -20.68
C ARG A 168 -7.73 -1.87 -21.96
N GLU A 169 -6.51 -1.36 -21.84
CA GLU A 169 -5.60 -1.11 -22.95
C GLU A 169 -4.26 -1.81 -22.72
N ARG A 170 -3.63 -2.20 -23.83
CA ARG A 170 -2.25 -2.69 -23.84
C ARG A 170 -1.33 -1.65 -23.19
N THR A 171 -0.52 -2.07 -22.22
CA THR A 171 0.41 -1.16 -21.51
C THR A 171 1.83 -1.69 -21.54
N THR A 172 2.79 -0.82 -21.84
CA THR A 172 4.22 -1.12 -21.67
C THR A 172 4.65 -0.77 -20.24
N ILE A 173 5.17 -1.76 -19.53
CA ILE A 173 5.71 -1.60 -18.18
C ILE A 173 7.23 -1.69 -18.23
N ARG A 174 7.89 -0.71 -17.61
CA ARG A 174 9.35 -0.69 -17.41
C ARG A 174 9.71 -1.37 -16.09
N LEU A 175 10.68 -2.27 -16.16
CA LEU A 175 11.12 -3.14 -15.08
C LEU A 175 12.56 -2.80 -14.69
N PHE A 176 12.77 -2.58 -13.39
CA PHE A 176 14.05 -2.17 -12.83
C PHE A 176 14.50 -3.10 -11.72
N ARG A 177 15.79 -3.43 -11.69
CA ARG A 177 16.50 -4.00 -10.53
C ARG A 177 17.45 -2.93 -10.01
N GLY A 178 17.12 -2.33 -8.86
CA GLY A 178 17.71 -1.06 -8.44
C GLY A 178 17.55 0.01 -9.53
N ASN A 179 18.67 0.54 -10.04
CA ASN A 179 18.68 1.57 -11.09
C ASN A 179 18.92 1.00 -12.50
N ARG A 180 18.94 -0.32 -12.68
CA ARG A 180 19.25 -0.97 -13.96
C ARG A 180 18.01 -1.61 -14.56
N PRO A 181 17.85 -1.63 -15.89
CA PRO A 181 16.81 -2.41 -16.55
C PRO A 181 16.91 -3.90 -16.16
N ALA A 182 15.86 -4.44 -15.54
CA ALA A 182 15.83 -5.81 -15.04
C ALA A 182 15.77 -6.83 -16.17
N ARG A 183 16.35 -8.01 -15.97
CA ARG A 183 16.12 -9.15 -16.85
C ARG A 183 14.90 -9.93 -16.34
N TRP A 184 14.19 -10.53 -17.26
CA TRP A 184 13.04 -11.35 -16.93
C TRP A 184 12.91 -12.53 -17.88
N THR A 185 12.43 -13.65 -17.35
CA THR A 185 12.03 -14.82 -18.13
C THR A 185 10.57 -15.16 -17.78
N LYS A 186 9.70 -15.25 -18.78
CA LYS A 186 8.32 -15.73 -18.59
C LYS A 186 8.35 -17.23 -18.28
N LEU A 187 7.88 -17.62 -17.10
CA LEU A 187 7.94 -19.03 -16.66
C LEU A 187 7.13 -19.98 -17.54
N ARG A 188 6.05 -19.51 -18.17
CA ARG A 188 5.19 -20.35 -19.02
C ARG A 188 5.72 -20.54 -20.44
N THR A 189 6.33 -19.51 -21.02
CA THR A 189 6.72 -19.52 -22.44
C THR A 189 8.23 -19.55 -22.65
N HIS A 190 9.01 -19.42 -21.58
CA HIS A 190 10.47 -19.23 -21.60
C HIS A 190 10.94 -18.01 -22.41
N ALA A 191 10.02 -17.11 -22.78
CA ALA A 191 10.37 -15.87 -23.46
C ALA A 191 11.16 -14.98 -22.50
N GLN A 192 12.26 -14.43 -23.01
CA GLN A 192 13.16 -13.59 -22.25
C GLN A 192 13.08 -12.14 -22.72
N GLY A 193 13.39 -11.22 -21.83
CA GLY A 193 13.52 -9.82 -22.19
C GLY A 193 14.23 -9.02 -21.12
N ARG A 194 14.33 -7.71 -21.36
CA ARG A 194 15.04 -6.79 -20.49
C ARG A 194 14.38 -5.43 -20.48
N GLY A 195 14.22 -4.87 -19.29
CA GLY A 195 13.85 -3.47 -19.07
C GLY A 195 12.39 -3.12 -19.35
N GLU A 196 11.76 -3.77 -20.32
CA GLU A 196 10.38 -3.50 -20.69
C GLU A 196 9.63 -4.80 -20.93
N ILE A 197 8.33 -4.76 -20.69
CA ILE A 197 7.40 -5.84 -21.00
C ILE A 197 6.05 -5.24 -21.34
N VAL A 198 5.48 -5.72 -22.44
CA VAL A 198 4.11 -5.36 -22.84
C VAL A 198 3.14 -6.29 -22.13
N VAL A 199 2.14 -5.71 -21.47
CA VAL A 199 1.07 -6.43 -20.77
C VAL A 199 -0.25 -6.14 -21.46
N GLU A 200 -0.93 -7.19 -21.92
CA GLU A 200 -2.26 -7.09 -22.50
C GLU A 200 -3.33 -7.00 -21.40
N PRO A 201 -4.52 -6.44 -21.70
CA PRO A 201 -5.68 -6.50 -20.81
C PRO A 201 -5.96 -7.94 -20.34
N TYR A 202 -6.06 -8.10 -19.03
CA TYR A 202 -6.35 -9.35 -18.31
C TYR A 202 -5.33 -10.47 -18.48
N ASP A 203 -4.19 -10.21 -19.11
CA ASP A 203 -3.12 -11.20 -19.20
C ASP A 203 -2.31 -11.26 -17.89
N VAL A 204 -1.76 -12.44 -17.64
CA VAL A 204 -0.96 -12.74 -16.46
C VAL A 204 0.41 -13.21 -16.90
N HIS A 205 1.43 -12.51 -16.46
CA HIS A 205 2.82 -12.92 -16.62
C HIS A 205 3.38 -13.35 -15.29
N LEU A 206 3.85 -14.60 -15.21
CA LEU A 206 4.68 -15.07 -14.11
C LEU A 206 6.13 -15.06 -14.57
N LEU A 207 6.98 -14.36 -13.82
CA LEU A 207 8.33 -14.01 -14.21
C LEU A 207 9.35 -14.58 -13.22
N ASP A 208 10.40 -15.17 -13.76
CA ASP A 208 11.69 -15.25 -13.09
C ASP A 208 12.43 -13.92 -13.28
N LEU A 209 12.92 -13.32 -12.19
CA LEU A 209 13.51 -12.00 -12.16
C LEU A 209 14.99 -12.07 -11.79
N ASP A 210 15.83 -11.63 -12.73
CA ASP A 210 17.30 -11.68 -12.66
C ASP A 210 17.91 -10.27 -12.77
#